data_AF-A0A0Q0KPL3-F1
#
_entry.id   AF-A0A0Q0KPL3-F1
#
_cell.length_a   1.000
_cell.length_b   1.000
_cell.length_c   1.000
_cell.angle_alpha   90.00
_cell.angle_beta   90.00
_cell.angle_gamma   90.00
#
_symmetry.space_group_name_H-M   'P 1'
#
loop_
_entity.id
_entity.type
_entity.pdbx_description
1 polymer ?
#
loop_
_entity_poly.entity_id
_entity_poly.type
_entity_poly.pdbx_seq_one_letter_code
_entity_poly.pdbx_strand_id
1 'polypeptide(L)'
;MQQTKEHKLAEIQKKMMLVAIIDLPGTLLLAVGLYGIVVGYRLEALPMLDNPNVLYVMMAVGASIMFWGLVSMFRLARIKQQIEHDDS
;
A
#
# COMPACT_ATOMS: atom_id res chain seq x y z
N MET A 1 -14.89 -5.87 30.29
CA MET A 1 -14.01 -4.86 29.67
C MET A 1 -13.04 -5.47 28.65
N GLN A 2 -12.40 -6.62 28.93
CA GLN A 2 -11.50 -7.30 27.97
C GLN A 2 -12.14 -7.62 26.60
N GLN A 3 -13.38 -8.13 26.57
CA GLN A 3 -14.09 -8.44 25.31
C GLN A 3 -14.27 -7.21 24.40
N THR A 4 -14.38 -6.01 24.97
CA THR A 4 -14.48 -4.75 24.23
C THR A 4 -13.13 -4.32 23.63
N LYS A 5 -12.01 -4.65 24.29
CA LYS A 5 -10.65 -4.37 23.81
C LYS A 5 -10.28 -5.27 22.64
N GLU A 6 -10.49 -6.58 22.77
CA GLU A 6 -10.23 -7.54 21.69
C GLU A 6 -11.01 -7.20 20.42
N HIS A 7 -12.27 -6.78 20.57
CA HIS A 7 -13.08 -6.32 19.44
C HIS A 7 -12.49 -5.08 18.75
N LYS A 8 -12.01 -4.09 19.51
CA LYS A 8 -11.37 -2.88 18.94
C LYS A 8 -10.06 -3.22 18.21
N LEU A 9 -9.24 -4.10 18.78
CA LEU A 9 -7.99 -4.54 18.16
C LEU A 9 -8.25 -5.32 16.85
N ALA A 10 -9.24 -6.22 16.84
CA ALA A 10 -9.64 -6.94 15.64
C ALA A 10 -10.14 -6.00 14.53
N GLU A 11 -10.88 -4.95 14.88
CA GLU A 11 -11.34 -3.94 13.92
C GLU A 11 -10.17 -3.17 13.29
N ILE A 12 -9.19 -2.75 14.10
CA ILE A 12 -7.98 -2.08 13.59
C ILE A 12 -7.19 -3.02 12.69
N GLN A 13 -7.03 -4.29 13.07
CA GLN A 13 -6.32 -5.27 12.26
C GLN A 13 -7.02 -5.49 10.91
N LYS A 14 -8.36 -5.52 10.89
CA LYS A 14 -9.13 -5.58 9.64
C LYS A 14 -8.90 -4.34 8.76
N LYS A 15 -8.85 -3.14 9.35
CA LYS A 15 -8.54 -1.90 8.61
C LYS A 15 -7.12 -1.92 8.05
N MET A 16 -6.14 -2.38 8.83
CA MET A 16 -4.76 -2.55 8.38
C MET A 16 -4.68 -3.53 7.20
N MET A 17 -5.39 -4.66 7.26
CA MET A 17 -5.46 -5.62 6.15
C MET A 17 -6.07 -4.99 4.88
N LEU A 18 -7.13 -4.21 5.00
CA LEU A 18 -7.72 -3.51 3.86
C LEU A 18 -6.76 -2.49 3.24
N VAL A 19 -6.03 -1.73 4.06
CA VAL A 19 -4.99 -0.82 3.58
C VAL A 19 -3.93 -1.61 2.79
N ALA A 20 -3.44 -2.73 3.33
CA ALA A 20 -2.44 -3.56 2.64
C ALA A 20 -2.94 -4.13 1.30
N ILE A 21 -4.21 -4.55 1.23
CA ILE A 21 -4.82 -5.06 -0.01
C ILE A 21 -4.87 -3.98 -1.10
N ILE A 22 -5.14 -2.72 -0.73
CA ILE A 22 -5.19 -1.59 -1.67
C ILE A 22 -3.78 -1.12 -2.03
N ASP A 23 -2.87 -1.15 -1.07
CA ASP A 23 -1.50 -0.66 -1.21
C ASP A 23 -0.62 -1.56 -2.09
N LEU A 24 -0.81 -2.88 -1.97
CA LEU A 24 -0.05 -3.88 -2.71
C LEU A 24 -0.08 -3.68 -4.24
N PRO A 25 -1.25 -3.54 -4.91
CA PRO A 25 -1.28 -3.26 -6.34
C PRO A 25 -0.61 -1.91 -6.68
N GLY A 26 -0.71 -0.89 -5.83
CA GLY A 26 -0.01 0.38 -6.04
C GLY A 26 1.52 0.23 -6.00
N THR A 27 2.02 -0.53 -5.01
CA THR A 27 3.45 -0.84 -4.88
C THR A 27 3.96 -1.63 -6.08
N LEU A 28 3.20 -2.64 -6.54
CA LEU A 28 3.54 -3.40 -7.75
C LEU A 28 3.60 -2.51 -8.99
N LEU A 29 2.63 -1.59 -9.12
CA LEU A 29 2.50 -0.70 -10.26
C LEU A 29 3.65 0.32 -10.30
N LEU A 30 4.10 0.82 -9.14
CA LEU A 30 5.32 1.61 -9.01
C LEU A 30 6.57 0.80 -9.37
N ALA A 31 6.70 -0.43 -8.88
CA ALA A 31 7.86 -1.28 -9.14
C ALA A 31 7.99 -1.61 -10.64
N VAL A 32 6.87 -1.91 -11.31
CA VAL A 32 6.81 -2.14 -12.76
C VAL A 32 7.18 -0.87 -13.53
N GLY A 33 6.61 0.29 -13.17
CA GLY A 33 6.97 1.57 -13.78
C GLY A 33 8.47 1.88 -13.66
N LEU A 34 9.04 1.73 -12.45
CA LEU A 34 10.47 1.92 -12.19
C LEU A 34 11.34 0.96 -13.00
N TYR A 35 10.99 -0.32 -13.04
CA TYR A 35 11.73 -1.31 -13.83
C TYR A 35 11.73 -0.94 -15.31
N GLY A 36 10.58 -0.54 -15.86
CA GLY A 36 10.48 -0.12 -17.26
C GLY A 36 11.37 1.07 -17.60
N ILE A 37 11.51 2.05 -16.71
CA ILE A 37 12.35 3.23 -16.96
C ILE A 37 13.84 2.92 -16.79
N VAL A 38 14.21 2.12 -15.78
CA VAL A 38 15.61 1.86 -15.45
C VAL A 38 16.23 0.77 -16.32
N VAL A 39 15.48 -0.29 -16.62
CA VAL A 39 15.97 -1.49 -17.32
C VAL A 39 15.40 -1.59 -18.73
N GLY A 40 14.17 -1.12 -18.95
CA GLY A 40 13.44 -1.30 -20.20
C GLY A 40 12.71 -2.64 -20.28
N TYR A 41 11.56 -2.66 -20.94
CA TYR A 41 10.84 -3.89 -21.26
C TYR A 41 11.18 -4.32 -22.68
N ARG A 42 11.71 -5.54 -22.86
CA ARG A 42 11.91 -6.15 -24.19
C ARG A 42 10.79 -7.14 -24.54
N LEU A 43 9.61 -6.95 -23.96
CA LEU A 43 8.49 -7.89 -24.10
C LEU A 43 7.58 -7.44 -25.24
N GLU A 44 7.64 -8.17 -26.36
CA GLU A 44 6.66 -8.08 -27.45
C GLU A 44 5.23 -8.38 -26.97
N ALA A 45 5.07 -9.10 -25.85
CA ALA A 45 3.78 -9.47 -25.27
C ALA A 45 3.03 -8.30 -24.60
N LEU A 46 3.70 -7.20 -24.24
CA LEU A 46 3.09 -6.06 -23.53
C LEU A 46 3.56 -4.73 -24.13
N PRO A 47 3.16 -4.40 -25.38
CA PRO A 47 3.61 -3.20 -26.08
C PRO A 47 3.25 -1.89 -25.37
N MET A 48 2.23 -1.91 -24.49
CA MET A 48 1.85 -0.75 -23.69
C MET A 48 2.96 -0.32 -22.70
N LEU A 49 3.77 -1.26 -22.21
CA LEU A 49 4.86 -0.99 -21.27
C LEU A 49 6.11 -0.39 -21.95
N ASP A 50 6.15 -0.37 -23.29
CA ASP A 50 7.21 0.27 -24.06
C ASP A 50 6.95 1.79 -24.23
N ASN A 51 5.74 2.25 -23.89
CA ASN A 51 5.40 3.67 -23.95
C ASN A 51 5.85 4.38 -22.66
N PRO A 52 6.78 5.35 -22.73
CA PRO A 52 7.28 6.05 -21.54
C PRO A 52 6.19 6.81 -20.79
N ASN A 53 5.17 7.33 -21.48
CA ASN A 53 4.05 8.00 -20.84
C ASN A 53 3.25 7.04 -19.94
N VAL A 54 3.08 5.79 -20.37
CA VAL A 54 2.41 4.77 -19.56
C VAL A 54 3.24 4.47 -18.31
N LEU A 55 4.55 4.31 -18.44
CA LEU A 55 5.44 4.04 -17.31
C LEU A 55 5.42 5.18 -16.28
N TYR A 56 5.41 6.45 -16.72
CA TYR A 56 5.29 7.60 -15.81
C TYR A 56 3.94 7.66 -15.11
N VAL A 57 2.84 7.39 -15.82
CA VAL A 57 1.51 7.30 -15.19
C VAL A 57 1.47 6.17 -14.18
N MET A 58 2.08 5.02 -14.50
CA MET A 58 2.18 3.91 -13.57
C MET A 58 2.94 4.32 -12.30
N MET A 59 4.11 4.93 -12.45
CA MET A 59 4.86 5.42 -11.29
C MET A 59 4.07 6.44 -10.47
N ALA A 60 3.41 7.40 -11.10
CA ALA A 60 2.65 8.42 -10.39
C ALA A 60 1.48 7.83 -9.59
N VAL A 61 0.71 6.93 -10.20
CA VAL A 61 -0.40 6.24 -9.55
C VAL A 61 0.10 5.34 -8.43
N GLY A 62 1.12 4.52 -8.71
CA GLY A 62 1.70 3.60 -7.74
C GLY A 62 2.31 4.31 -6.54
N ALA A 63 3.07 5.40 -6.76
CA ALA A 63 3.63 6.22 -5.70
C ALA A 63 2.54 6.91 -4.86
N SER A 64 1.45 7.38 -5.48
CA SER A 64 0.33 8.00 -4.77
C SER A 64 -0.38 7.02 -3.86
N ILE A 65 -0.64 5.79 -4.34
CA ILE A 65 -1.23 4.71 -3.56
C ILE A 65 -0.29 4.33 -2.41
N MET A 66 1.00 4.09 -2.71
CA MET A 66 2.01 3.73 -1.71
C MET A 66 2.12 4.77 -0.59
N PHE A 67 2.13 6.05 -0.96
CA PHE A 67 2.19 7.14 0.01
C PHE A 67 0.94 7.16 0.91
N TRP A 68 -0.25 7.00 0.32
CA TRP A 68 -1.50 6.92 1.08
C TRP A 68 -1.56 5.69 2.00
N GLY A 69 -1.10 4.52 1.52
CA GLY A 69 -1.06 3.28 2.28
C GLY A 69 -0.11 3.37 3.48
N LEU A 70 1.08 3.94 3.30
CA LEU A 70 2.04 4.21 4.37
C LEU A 70 1.44 5.12 5.45
N VAL A 71 0.88 6.27 5.05
CA VAL A 71 0.25 7.22 6.00
C VAL A 71 -0.89 6.55 6.77
N SER A 72 -1.73 5.77 6.08
CA SER A 72 -2.86 5.06 6.68
C SER A 72 -2.39 3.97 7.65
N MET A 73 -1.36 3.20 7.31
CA MET A 73 -0.77 2.19 8.20
C MET A 73 -0.16 2.82 9.45
N PHE A 74 0.62 3.89 9.32
CA PHE A 74 1.20 4.58 10.47
C PHE A 74 0.13 5.11 11.42
N ARG A 75 -0.96 5.67 10.89
CA ARG A 75 -2.09 6.13 11.70
C ARG A 75 -2.74 4.97 12.46
N LEU A 76 -3.03 3.86 11.79
CA LEU A 76 -3.65 2.68 12.42
C LEU A 76 -2.72 2.03 13.46
N ALA A 77 -1.42 1.97 13.19
CA ALA A 77 -0.41 1.46 14.13
C ALA A 77 -0.37 2.28 15.42
N ARG A 78 -0.43 3.62 15.34
CA ARG A 78 -0.52 4.49 16.52
C ARG A 78 -1.78 4.24 17.33
N ILE A 79 -2.93 4.07 16.67
CA ILE A 79 -4.20 3.78 17.36
C ILE A 79 -4.12 2.40 18.06
N LYS A 80 -3.53 1.39 17.39
CA LYS A 80 -3.31 0.08 17.99
C LYS A 80 -2.48 0.18 19.28
N GLN A 81 -1.36 0.91 19.23
CA GLN A 81 -0.48 1.13 20.37
C GLN A 81 -1.19 1.82 21.55
N GLN A 82 -2.04 2.82 21.28
CA GLN A 82 -2.81 3.51 22.31
C GLN A 82 -3.77 2.53 23.03
N ILE A 83 -4.46 1.67 22.29
CA ILE A 83 -5.38 0.66 22.87
C ILE A 83 -4.64 -0.43 23.65
N GLU A 84 -3.40 -0.75 23.26
CA GLU A 84 -2.54 -1.65 24.02
C GLU A 84 -2.07 -1.01 25.33
N HIS A 85 -1.70 0.29 25.32
CA HIS A 85 -1.09 1.00 26.45
C HIS A 85 -2.09 1.51 27.50
N ASP A 86 -3.33 1.86 27.14
CA ASP A 86 -4.40 2.28 28.08
C ASP A 86 -4.85 1.17 29.06
N ASP A 87 -4.29 -0.04 28.95
CA ASP A 87 -4.65 -1.24 29.71
C ASP A 87 -3.51 -1.75 30.62
N SER A 88 -2.44 -0.95 30.76
CA SER A 88 -1.28 -1.19 31.65
C SER A 88 -1.28 -0.21 32.82
#